data_AF-A0A6G2DXJ0-F1
#
_entry.id   AF-A0A6G2DXJ0-F1
#
_cell.length_a   1.000
_cell.length_b   1.000
_cell.length_c   1.000
_cell.angle_alpha   90.00
_cell.angle_beta   90.00
_cell.angle_gamma   90.00
#
_symmetry.space_group_name_H-M   'P 1'
#
loop_
_entity.id
_entity.type
_entity.pdbx_description
1 polymer ?
#
loop_
_entity_poly.entity_id
_entity_poly.type
_entity_poly.pdbx_seq_one_letter_code
_entity_poly.pdbx_strand_id
1 'polypeptide(L)' 'MLGGGIFLYYVSKAPALSESKLVATTSSKIFDSKNELIADLGSERRVNAQANEIPTDLVKAIVSIEDHRFFDHRGVDT' A
#
# COMPACT_ATOMS: atom_id res chain seq x y z
N MET A 1 -21.81 -14.45 -24.51
CA MET A 1 -22.25 -13.06 -24.17
C MET A 1 -22.57 -12.85 -22.70
N LEU A 2 -22.99 -13.86 -21.92
CA LEU A 2 -23.20 -13.74 -20.46
C LEU A 2 -21.98 -13.21 -19.68
N GLY A 3 -20.76 -13.69 -20.00
CA GLY A 3 -19.54 -13.23 -19.32
C GLY A 3 -19.21 -11.74 -19.55
N GLY A 4 -19.45 -11.21 -20.75
CA GLY A 4 -19.22 -9.80 -21.05
C GLY A 4 -20.19 -8.87 -20.30
N GLY A 5 -21.46 -9.29 -20.15
CA GLY A 5 -22.45 -8.54 -19.36
C GLY A 5 -22.10 -8.50 -17.87
N ILE A 6 -21.67 -9.64 -17.30
CA ILE A 6 -21.21 -9.72 -15.91
C ILE A 6 -19.97 -8.85 -15.70
N PHE A 7 -19.00 -8.88 -16.62
CA PHE A 7 -17.81 -8.05 -16.54
C PHE A 7 -18.15 -6.55 -16.51
N LEU A 8 -19.00 -6.06 -17.43
CA LEU A 8 -19.40 -4.65 -17.47
C LEU A 8 -20.15 -4.22 -16.20
N TYR A 9 -20.99 -5.10 -15.63
CA TYR A 9 -21.66 -4.84 -14.36
C TYR A 9 -20.66 -4.57 -13.22
N TYR A 10 -19.64 -5.42 -13.07
CA TYR A 10 -18.60 -5.20 -12.04
C TYR A 10 -17.76 -3.95 -12.31
N VAL A 11 -17.37 -3.69 -13.57
CA VAL A 11 -16.64 -2.48 -13.94
C VAL A 11 -17.44 -1.23 -13.58
N SER A 12 -18.74 -1.19 -13.88
CA SER A 12 -19.59 -0.03 -13.54
C SER A 12 -19.76 0.21 -12.04
N LYS A 13 -19.60 -0.82 -11.22
CA LYS A 13 -19.70 -0.75 -9.76
C LYS A 13 -18.34 -0.59 -9.08
N ALA A 14 -17.24 -0.59 -9.84
CA ALA A 14 -15.92 -0.44 -9.26
C ALA A 14 -15.80 0.94 -8.58
N PRO A 15 -15.27 1.00 -7.36
CA PRO A 15 -15.08 2.27 -6.68
C PRO A 15 -14.03 3.11 -7.39
N ALA A 16 -14.16 4.44 -7.30
CA ALA A 16 -13.10 5.34 -7.73
C ALA A 16 -11.83 5.11 -6.89
N LEU A 17 -10.68 5.12 -7.56
CA LEU A 17 -9.38 5.02 -6.91
C LEU A 17 -9.05 6.33 -6.19
N SER A 18 -8.65 6.24 -4.93
CA SER A 18 -8.22 7.39 -4.14
C SER A 18 -7.07 6.99 -3.22
N GLU A 19 -5.99 7.76 -3.25
CA GLU A 19 -4.78 7.51 -2.44
C GLU A 19 -5.08 7.39 -0.95
N SER A 20 -5.99 8.20 -0.42
CA SER A 20 -6.41 8.16 0.99
C SER A 20 -7.00 6.82 1.44
N LYS A 21 -7.45 5.97 0.51
CA LYS A 21 -7.92 4.60 0.80
C LYS A 21 -6.82 3.54 0.70
N LEU A 22 -5.65 3.91 0.18
CA LEU A 22 -4.48 3.04 0.02
C LEU A 22 -3.43 3.28 1.09
N VAL A 23 -3.42 4.46 1.70
CA VAL A 23 -2.52 4.79 2.81
C VAL A 23 -2.93 4.04 4.08
N ALA A 24 -1.96 3.40 4.72
CA ALA A 24 -2.18 2.68 5.96
C ALA A 24 -2.36 3.65 7.14
N THR A 25 -3.32 3.34 8.02
CA THR A 25 -3.48 4.02 9.30
C THR A 25 -2.28 3.71 10.21
N THR A 26 -1.61 4.76 10.69
CA THR A 26 -0.49 4.65 11.61
C THR A 26 -0.94 4.71 13.07
N SER A 27 -0.14 4.15 13.96
CA SER A 27 -0.36 4.26 15.40
C SER A 27 -0.14 5.70 15.91
N SER A 28 -0.80 6.05 17.00
CA SER A 28 -0.68 7.35 17.64
C SER A 28 0.52 7.36 18.60
N LYS A 29 1.44 8.31 18.41
CA LYS A 29 2.62 8.45 19.27
C LYS A 29 2.41 9.56 20.31
N ILE A 30 2.66 9.24 21.57
CA ILE A 30 2.57 10.18 22.70
C ILE A 30 3.97 10.50 23.20
N PHE A 31 4.27 11.79 23.31
CA PHE A 31 5.55 12.32 23.77
C PHE A 31 5.37 13.09 25.07
N ASP A 32 6.41 13.10 25.91
CA ASP A 32 6.45 13.93 27.11
C ASP A 32 6.91 15.37 26.83
N SER A 33 7.04 16.19 27.89
CA SER A 33 7.47 17.59 27.77
C SER A 33 8.91 17.78 27.31
N LYS A 34 9.73 16.72 27.31
CA LYS A 34 11.10 16.70 26.79
C LYS A 34 11.18 16.14 25.37
N ASN A 35 10.04 15.87 24.74
CA ASN A 35 9.92 15.24 23.42
C ASN A 35 10.43 13.79 23.39
N GLU A 36 10.39 13.09 24.53
CA GLU A 36 10.70 11.67 24.63
C GLU A 36 9.43 10.84 24.37
N LEU A 37 9.53 9.81 23.52
CA LEU A 37 8.40 8.93 23.20
C LEU A 37 8.05 8.07 24.42
N ILE A 38 6.83 8.21 24.95
CA ILE A 38 6.38 7.48 26.15
C ILE A 38 5.32 6.42 25.85
N ALA A 39 4.59 6.53 24.73
CA ALA A 39 3.65 5.49 24.30
C ALA A 39 3.44 5.49 22.78
N ASP A 40 3.22 4.30 22.24
CA ASP A 40 2.82 4.07 20.85
C ASP A 40 1.50 3.28 20.86
N LEU A 41 0.40 3.98 20.60
CA LEU A 41 -0.97 3.49 20.73
C LEU A 41 -1.50 3.06 19.36
N GLY A 42 -1.56 1.76 19.14
CA GLY A 42 -2.17 1.13 17.98
C GLY A 42 -2.14 -0.38 18.13
N SER A 43 -3.04 -1.09 17.46
CA SER A 43 -2.99 -2.57 17.39
C SER A 43 -1.75 -3.06 16.66
N GLU A 44 -1.17 -2.22 15.81
CA GLU A 44 0.01 -2.48 15.01
C GLU A 44 0.92 -1.26 14.99
N ARG A 45 2.23 -1.50 14.99
CA ARG A 45 3.25 -0.45 14.91
C ARG A 45 3.57 -0.19 13.45
N ARG A 46 2.87 0.75 12.84
CA ARG A 46 3.05 1.14 11.43
C ARG A 46 3.73 2.49 11.31
N VAL A 47 4.68 2.58 10.39
CA VAL A 47 5.28 3.84 9.94
C VAL A 47 5.15 3.87 8.43
N ASN A 48 4.50 4.91 7.91
CA ASN A 48 4.44 5.13 6.47
C ASN A 48 5.80 5.63 5.99
N ALA A 49 6.29 5.06 4.89
CA ALA A 49 7.52 5.48 4.23
C ALA A 49 7.19 5.92 2.81
N GLN A 50 7.84 6.98 2.35
CA GLN A 50 7.78 7.44 0.97
C GLN A 50 8.66 6.56 0.10
N ALA A 51 8.31 6.38 -1.17
CA ALA A 51 9.05 5.49 -2.08
C ALA A 51 10.53 5.86 -2.23
N ASN A 52 10.86 7.15 -2.12
CA ASN A 52 12.24 7.66 -2.17
C ASN A 52 13.05 7.42 -0.89
N GLU A 53 12.41 7.03 0.21
CA GLU A 53 13.07 6.66 1.48
C GLU A 53 13.48 5.18 1.48
N ILE A 54 12.95 4.38 0.54
CA ILE A 54 13.19 2.94 0.47
C ILE A 54 14.45 2.67 -0.36
N PRO A 55 15.47 1.99 0.20
CA PRO A 55 16.68 1.63 -0.54
C PRO A 55 16.35 0.79 -1.77
N THR A 56 16.98 1.10 -2.91
CA THR A 56 16.72 0.38 -4.18
C THR A 56 17.00 -1.11 -4.07
N ASP A 57 18.00 -1.52 -3.27
CA ASP A 57 18.30 -2.94 -3.07
C ASP A 57 17.19 -3.67 -2.30
N LEU A 58 16.51 -2.98 -1.37
CA LEU A 58 15.34 -3.53 -0.68
C LEU A 58 14.15 -3.66 -1.65
N VAL A 59 13.91 -2.65 -2.49
CA VAL A 59 12.88 -2.74 -3.55
C VAL A 59 13.15 -3.95 -4.44
N LYS A 60 14.38 -4.09 -4.95
CA LYS A 60 14.80 -5.22 -5.79
C LYS A 60 14.61 -6.57 -5.09
N ALA A 61 14.98 -6.67 -3.81
CA ALA A 61 14.82 -7.89 -3.03
C ALA A 61 13.35 -8.31 -2.95
N ILE A 62 12.44 -7.38 -2.59
CA ILE A 62 11.01 -7.67 -2.47
C ILE A 62 10.41 -8.06 -3.82
N VAL A 63 10.61 -7.25 -4.86
CA VAL A 63 10.02 -7.56 -6.18
C VAL A 63 10.58 -8.87 -6.75
N SER A 64 11.85 -9.21 -6.51
CA SER A 64 12.40 -10.50 -6.98
C SER A 64 11.70 -11.73 -6.39
N ILE A 65 11.08 -11.60 -5.20
CA ILE A 65 10.40 -12.69 -4.49
C ILE A 65 8.90 -12.68 -4.79
N GLU A 66 8.25 -11.51 -4.74
CA GLU A 66 6.78 -11.39 -4.84
C GLU A 66 6.31 -11.29 -6.30
N ASP A 67 6.98 -10.48 -7.12
CA ASP A 67 6.63 -10.23 -8.52
C ASP A 67 7.83 -9.63 -9.29
N HIS A 68 8.64 -10.49 -9.90
CA HIS A 68 9.86 -10.05 -10.58
C HIS A 68 9.61 -9.14 -11.79
N ARG A 69 8.37 -9.09 -12.29
CA ARG A 69 7.92 -8.28 -13.43
C ARG A 69 7.01 -7.13 -13.00
N PHE A 70 6.97 -6.81 -11.71
CA PHE A 70 6.13 -5.76 -11.14
C PHE A 70 6.23 -4.42 -11.91
N PHE A 71 7.42 -4.06 -12.38
CA PHE A 71 7.66 -2.83 -13.14
C PHE A 71 7.45 -2.97 -14.66
N ASP A 72 7.25 -4.19 -15.17
CA ASP A 72 7.11 -4.49 -16.59
C ASP A 72 5.63 -4.57 -17.03
N HIS A 73 4.69 -4.67 -16.08
CA HIS A 73 3.26 -4.74 -16.36
C HIS A 73 2.42 -3.79 -15.51
N ARG A 74 1.15 -3.58 -15.91
CA ARG A 74 0.21 -2.67 -15.25
C ARG A 74 -0.81 -3.41 -14.39
N GLY A 75 -0.32 -4.35 -13.59
CA GLY A 75 -1.10 -5.17 -12.66
C GLY A 75 -1.66 -6.50 -13.20
N VAL A 76 -1.69 -6.73 -14.51
CA VAL A 76 -2.02 -8.05 -15.10
C VAL A 76 -0.95 -8.40 -16.11
N ASP A 77 -0.43 -9.62 -15.99
CA ASP A 77 0.49 -10.20 -16.96
C ASP A 77 -0.31 -10.74 -18.16
N THR A 78 0.19 -10.48 -19.36
CA THR A 78 -0.42 -10.91 -20.63
C THR A 78 0.48 -11.87 -21.36
#